data_AF-A0A7X1GP05-F1
#
_entry.id   AF-A0A7X1GP05-F1
#
_cell.length_a   1.000
_cell.length_b   1.000
_cell.length_c   1.000
_cell.angle_alpha   90.00
_cell.angle_beta   90.00
_cell.angle_gamma   90.00
#
_symmetry.space_group_name_H-M   'P 1'
#
loop_
_entity.id
_entity.type
_entity.pdbx_description
1 polymer ?
#
loop_
_entity_poly.entity_id
_entity_poly.type
_entity_poly.pdbx_seq_one_letter_code
_entity_poly.pdbx_strand_id
1 'polypeptide(L)' 'MNFMKRLPIGIQTFRKLIDGNYLYVDKTEHIHRLIVHGSVYFLSRPRRFGKSLLISTLNE' A
#
# COMPACT_ATOMS: atom_id res chain seq x y z
N MET A 1 -23.22 -9.60 -10.73
CA MET A 1 -23.09 -8.20 -10.26
C MET A 1 -21.63 -7.95 -9.92
N ASN A 2 -20.97 -7.05 -10.65
CA ASN A 2 -19.64 -6.57 -10.25
C ASN A 2 -19.82 -5.63 -9.07
N PHE A 3 -19.73 -6.18 -7.85
CA PHE A 3 -19.63 -5.36 -6.66
C PHE A 3 -18.27 -4.68 -6.66
N MET A 4 -18.23 -3.38 -6.92
CA MET A 4 -17.00 -2.61 -6.80
C MET A 4 -16.49 -2.72 -5.36
N LYS A 5 -15.22 -3.14 -5.20
CA LYS A 5 -14.59 -3.21 -3.89
C LYS A 5 -14.60 -1.82 -3.23
N ARG A 6 -14.85 -1.77 -1.92
CA ARG A 6 -14.89 -0.52 -1.16
C ARG A 6 -13.50 0.11 -1.13
N LEU A 7 -13.43 1.44 -1.16
CA LEU A 7 -12.18 2.16 -0.96
C LEU A 7 -11.70 2.01 0.50
N PRO A 8 -10.39 1.80 0.74
CA PRO A 8 -9.83 1.58 2.07
C PRO A 8 -9.63 2.91 2.85
N ILE A 9 -10.66 3.75 2.94
CA ILE A 9 -10.57 5.05 3.62
C ILE A 9 -10.37 4.83 5.12
N GLY A 10 -9.27 5.37 5.65
CA GLY A 10 -8.92 5.24 7.07
C GLY A 10 -8.29 3.90 7.47
N ILE A 11 -8.13 2.96 6.53
CA ILE A 11 -7.44 1.68 6.77
C ILE A 11 -5.94 1.89 6.51
N GLN A 12 -5.13 1.49 7.49
CA GLN A 12 -3.68 1.73 7.47
C GLN A 12 -2.84 0.46 7.54
N THR A 13 -3.48 -0.71 7.61
CA THR A 13 -2.81 -2.01 7.72
C THR A 13 -3.19 -2.88 6.54
N PHE A 14 -2.21 -3.54 5.95
CA PHE A 14 -2.41 -4.41 4.79
C PHE A 14 -3.33 -5.58 5.13
N ARG A 15 -3.15 -6.20 6.30
CA ARG A 15 -4.02 -7.29 6.77
C ARG A 15 -5.52 -6.94 6.77
N LYS A 16 -5.92 -5.82 7.39
CA LYS A 16 -7.34 -5.37 7.41
C LYS A 16 -7.88 -5.09 6.01
N LEU A 17 -7.02 -4.65 5.09
CA LEU A 17 -7.40 -4.35 3.72
C LEU A 17 -7.78 -5.65 2.99
N ILE A 18 -6.95 -6.70 3.12
CA ILE A 18 -7.18 -8.02 2.55
C ILE A 18 -8.38 -8.72 3.19
N ASP A 19 -8.42 -8.79 4.52
CA ASP A 19 -9.50 -9.46 5.26
C ASP A 19 -10.87 -8.81 5.00
N GLY A 20 -10.89 -7.49 4.81
CA GLY A 20 -12.10 -6.73 4.50
C GLY A 20 -12.46 -6.67 3.00
N ASN A 21 -11.71 -7.35 2.13
CA ASN A 21 -11.89 -7.34 0.67
C ASN A 21 -12.01 -5.92 0.07
N TYR A 22 -11.19 -4.99 0.56
CA TYR A 22 -11.13 -3.63 0.06
C TYR A 22 -10.38 -3.54 -1.28
N LEU A 23 -10.55 -2.42 -1.99
CA LEU A 23 -9.77 -2.13 -3.19
C LEU A 23 -8.31 -1.90 -2.80
N TYR A 24 -7.43 -2.76 -3.28
CA TYR A 24 -5.98 -2.59 -3.22
C TYR A 24 -5.43 -2.36 -4.62
N VAL A 25 -4.59 -1.34 -4.79
CA VAL A 25 -3.78 -1.20 -6.01
C VAL A 25 -2.40 -1.75 -5.67
N ASP A 26 -2.13 -2.95 -6.16
CA ASP A 26 -0.86 -3.62 -5.90
C ASP A 26 0.28 -2.90 -6.63
N LYS A 27 1.28 -2.48 -5.85
CA LYS A 27 2.52 -1.85 -6.33
C LYS A 27 3.76 -2.57 -5.83
N THR A 28 3.61 -3.80 -5.32
CA THR A 28 4.67 -4.57 -4.67
C THR A 28 5.86 -4.77 -5.60
N GLU A 29 5.64 -5.03 -6.88
CA GLU A 29 6.71 -5.14 -7.87
C GLU A 29 7.55 -3.85 -8.02
N HIS A 30 6.90 -2.68 -8.04
CA HIS A 30 7.60 -1.40 -8.08
C HIS A 30 8.39 -1.15 -6.80
N ILE A 31 7.80 -1.46 -5.64
CA ILE A 31 8.46 -1.33 -4.34
C ILE A 31 9.68 -2.25 -4.28
N HIS A 32 9.55 -3.50 -4.73
CA HIS A 32 10.65 -4.45 -4.81
C HIS A 32 11.78 -3.94 -5.70
N ARG A 33 11.48 -3.39 -6.89
CA ARG A 33 12.49 -2.77 -7.76
C ARG A 33 13.24 -1.64 -7.07
N LEU A 34 12.53 -0.77 -6.35
CA LEU A 34 13.14 0.31 -5.58
C LEU A 34 14.09 -0.25 -4.52
N ILE A 35 13.65 -1.24 -3.74
CA ILE A 35 14.48 -1.84 -2.67
C ILE A 35 15.73 -2.52 -3.22
N VAL A 36 15.62 -3.24 -4.34
CA VAL A 36 16.74 -4.04 -4.89
C VAL A 36 17.77 -3.18 -5.63
N HIS A 37 17.33 -2.14 -6.35
CA HIS A 37 18.21 -1.40 -7.27
C HIS A 37 18.58 0.00 -6.77
N GLY A 38 17.86 0.54 -5.79
CA GLY A 38 18.09 1.90 -5.32
C GLY A 38 18.95 1.97 -4.07
N SER A 39 19.76 3.02 -3.98
CA SER A 39 20.54 3.35 -2.80
C SER A 39 19.77 4.25 -1.84
N VAL A 40 19.22 5.37 -2.31
CA VAL A 40 18.41 6.30 -1.51
C VAL A 40 17.29 6.91 -2.36
N TYR A 41 16.05 6.90 -1.86
CA TYR A 41 14.91 7.58 -2.48
C TYR A 41 14.34 8.66 -1.58
N PHE A 42 14.17 9.86 -2.14
CA PHE A 42 13.35 10.88 -1.53
C PHE A 42 11.87 10.65 -1.88
N LEU A 43 11.10 10.20 -0.89
CA LEU A 43 9.64 10.15 -0.99
C LEU A 43 9.06 11.42 -0.39
N SER A 44 8.53 12.29 -1.25
CA SER A 44 7.78 13.47 -0.81
C SER A 44 6.74 13.04 0.24
N ARG A 45 6.52 13.86 1.28
CA ARG A 45 5.63 13.57 2.43
C ARG A 45 4.28 14.30 2.25
N PRO A 46 3.45 14.05 1.21
CA PRO A 46 2.11 14.61 1.23
C PRO A 46 1.30 13.97 2.36
N ARG A 47 0.41 14.76 2.97
CA ARG A 47 -0.45 14.29 4.06
C ARG A 47 -1.34 13.15 3.54
N ARG A 48 -1.47 12.07 4.31
CA ARG A 48 -2.24 10.84 3.95
C ARG A 48 -1.69 10.05 2.75
N PHE A 49 -0.39 10.14 2.45
CA PHE A 49 0.26 9.38 1.36
C PHE A 49 0.35 7.85 1.57
N GLY A 50 -0.29 7.28 2.60
CA GLY A 50 -0.28 5.84 2.80
C GLY A 50 1.04 5.25 3.30
N LYS A 51 1.89 6.03 3.98
CA LYS A 51 3.17 5.55 4.55
C LYS A 51 2.98 4.36 5.50
N SER A 52 1.99 4.43 6.39
CA SER A 52 1.67 3.33 7.31
C SER A 52 1.27 2.06 6.55
N LEU A 53 0.44 2.22 5.50
CA LEU A 53 0.01 1.11 4.67
C LEU A 53 1.19 0.49 3.92
N LEU A 54 2.10 1.32 3.38
CA LEU A 54 3.32 0.84 2.72
C LEU A 54 4.19 0.01 3.66
N ILE A 55 4.43 0.50 4.88
CA ILE A 55 5.23 -0.22 5.88
C ILE A 55 4.55 -1.54 6.28
N SER A 56 3.24 -1.53 6.50
CA SER A 56 2.46 -2.74 6.78
C SER A 56 2.55 -3.73 5.61
N THR A 57 2.40 -3.30 4.36
CA THR A 57 2.57 -4.20 3.20
C THR A 57 3.95 -4.85 3.16
N LEU A 58 5.01 -4.16 3.61
CA LEU A 58 6.37 -4.71 3.63
C LEU A 58 6.64 -5.67 4.80
N ASN A 59 5.85 -5.60 5.87
CA ASN A 59 6.02 -6.43 7.06
C ASN A 59 5.24 -7.76 6.99
N GLU A 60 4.26 -7.86 6.09
CA GLU A 60 3.36 -9.01 5.92
C GLU A 60 3.93 -10.03 4.92
#